data_AF-A0A1F9WXS0-F1
#
_entry.id   AF-A0A1F9WXS0-F1
#
_cell.length_a   1.000
_cell.length_b   1.000
_cell.length_c   1.000
_cell.angle_alpha   90.00
_cell.angle_beta   90.00
_cell.angle_gamma   90.00
#
_symmetry.space_group_name_H-M   'P 1'
#
loop_
_entity.id
_entity.type
_entity.pdbx_description
1 polymer ?
#
loop_
_entity_poly.entity_id
_entity_poly.type
_entity_poly.pdbx_seq_one_letter_code
_entity_poly.pdbx_strand_id
1 'polypeptide(L)'
;MGNVNRVVSLFVLLLSLLTSISICENKALSAKVTNSAFINNIVSRFHEGIKLYKKYQEAEKLSIEKASTEDEYWKIRQKTDDYNEKILFLAYFECVKILSEKQKNNKPNKYQKVLIEEFLKILLVFEGSADEEWSRGSGEAYFRNPYLIEYGIRKFSVKKQKMLVERINRSFEYYSDGFEYFAPGEDKKQLESIRKRLEEFTDLIRMKQ
;
A
#
# COMPACT_ATOMS: atom_id res chain seq x y z
N MET A 1 39.84 -9.23 -31.79
CA MET A 1 38.44 -9.71 -31.81
C MET A 1 38.02 -10.57 -30.59
N GLY A 2 38.93 -11.14 -29.79
CA GLY A 2 38.56 -12.03 -28.66
C GLY A 2 37.92 -11.39 -27.41
N ASN A 3 38.14 -10.10 -27.12
CA ASN A 3 37.60 -9.43 -25.93
C ASN A 3 36.14 -9.00 -26.07
N VAL A 4 35.70 -8.63 -27.28
CA VAL A 4 34.31 -8.21 -27.53
C VAL A 4 33.34 -9.38 -27.34
N ASN A 5 33.71 -10.58 -27.81
CA ASN A 5 32.89 -11.78 -27.61
C ASN A 5 32.78 -12.19 -26.13
N ARG A 6 33.84 -11.99 -25.32
CA ARG A 6 33.77 -12.27 -23.88
C ARG A 6 32.86 -11.30 -23.13
N VAL A 7 32.91 -10.02 -23.46
CA VAL A 7 32.03 -8.99 -22.85
C VAL A 7 30.57 -9.23 -23.22
N VAL A 8 30.29 -9.53 -24.49
CA VAL A 8 28.93 -9.85 -24.96
C VAL A 8 28.39 -11.12 -24.29
N SER A 9 29.19 -12.18 -24.17
CA SER A 9 28.78 -13.41 -23.47
C SER A 9 28.50 -13.19 -21.98
N LEU A 10 29.32 -12.38 -21.29
CA LEU A 10 29.08 -12.00 -19.90
C LEU A 10 27.78 -11.20 -19.74
N PHE A 11 27.50 -10.29 -20.68
CA PHE A 11 26.29 -9.49 -20.66
C PHE A 11 25.02 -10.34 -20.86
N VAL A 12 25.06 -11.29 -21.79
CA VAL A 12 23.97 -12.24 -22.04
C VAL A 12 23.74 -13.16 -20.83
N LEU A 13 24.81 -13.63 -20.18
CA LEU A 13 24.74 -14.39 -18.93
C LEU A 13 24.11 -13.58 -17.79
N LEU A 14 24.47 -12.31 -17.66
CA LEU A 14 23.91 -11.43 -16.63
C LEU A 14 22.41 -11.18 -16.87
N LEU A 15 22.02 -10.90 -18.12
CA LEU A 15 20.61 -10.71 -18.52
C LEU A 15 19.77 -11.97 -18.31
N SER A 16 20.30 -13.14 -18.65
CA SER A 16 19.62 -14.42 -18.44
C SER A 16 19.50 -14.79 -16.96
N LEU A 17 20.49 -14.41 -16.13
CA LEU A 17 20.41 -14.58 -14.68
C LEU A 17 19.35 -13.66 -14.06
N LEU A 18 19.35 -12.36 -14.44
CA LEU A 18 18.39 -11.38 -13.93
C LEU A 18 16.95 -11.73 -14.32
N THR A 19 16.74 -12.18 -15.55
CA THR A 19 15.41 -12.65 -16.01
C THR A 19 14.97 -13.90 -15.26
N SER A 20 15.88 -14.84 -14.99
CA SER A 20 15.58 -16.05 -14.20
C SER A 20 15.22 -15.72 -12.74
N ILE A 21 15.96 -14.80 -12.11
CA ILE A 21 15.65 -14.31 -10.76
C ILE A 21 14.26 -13.67 -10.75
N SER A 22 13.96 -12.79 -11.70
CA SER A 22 12.64 -12.15 -11.82
C SER A 22 11.50 -13.16 -12.03
N ILE A 23 11.70 -14.19 -12.85
CA ILE A 23 10.73 -15.27 -13.05
C ILE A 23 10.52 -16.07 -11.76
N CYS A 24 11.59 -16.39 -11.04
CA CYS A 24 11.50 -17.10 -9.77
C CYS A 24 10.79 -16.28 -8.69
N GLU A 25 11.07 -14.98 -8.60
CA GLU A 25 10.37 -14.06 -7.70
C GLU A 25 8.88 -13.97 -8.03
N ASN A 26 8.52 -13.86 -9.32
CA ASN A 26 7.13 -13.84 -9.76
C ASN A 26 6.42 -15.18 -9.48
N LYS A 27 7.07 -16.33 -9.68
CA LYS A 27 6.50 -17.65 -9.33
C LYS A 27 6.31 -17.80 -7.82
N ALA A 28 7.28 -17.36 -7.02
CA ALA A 28 7.18 -17.39 -5.57
C ALA A 28 6.09 -16.45 -5.05
N LEU A 29 5.92 -15.28 -5.65
CA LEU A 29 4.85 -14.34 -5.32
C LEU A 29 3.49 -14.92 -5.71
N SER A 30 3.34 -15.44 -6.93
CA SER A 30 2.10 -16.08 -7.39
C SER A 30 1.65 -17.23 -6.48
N ALA A 31 2.59 -18.06 -6.02
CA ALA A 31 2.31 -19.12 -5.04
C ALA A 31 1.82 -18.56 -3.70
N LYS A 32 2.44 -17.46 -3.21
CA LYS A 32 2.04 -16.75 -1.99
C LYS A 32 0.64 -16.14 -2.10
N VAL A 33 0.27 -15.57 -3.25
CA VAL A 33 -1.05 -14.95 -3.48
C VAL A 33 -2.22 -15.92 -3.36
N THR A 34 -1.97 -17.22 -3.56
CA THR A 34 -2.98 -18.28 -3.42
C THR A 34 -2.90 -19.05 -2.09
N ASN A 35 -1.92 -18.75 -1.24
CA ASN A 35 -1.67 -19.49 0.00
C ASN A 35 -2.45 -18.89 1.18
N SER A 36 -3.47 -19.61 1.67
CA SER A 36 -4.31 -19.15 2.78
C SER A 36 -3.54 -18.86 4.08
N ALA A 37 -2.53 -19.66 4.42
CA ALA A 37 -1.76 -19.47 5.64
C ALA A 37 -0.95 -18.17 5.59
N PHE A 38 -0.36 -17.88 4.43
CA PHE A 38 0.37 -16.63 4.20
C PHE A 38 -0.56 -15.41 4.25
N ILE A 39 -1.71 -15.48 3.58
CA ILE A 39 -2.72 -14.42 3.60
C ILE A 39 -3.24 -14.16 5.02
N ASN A 40 -3.56 -15.23 5.76
CA ASN A 40 -4.02 -15.12 7.15
C ASN A 40 -2.95 -14.51 8.06
N ASN A 41 -1.66 -14.75 7.79
CA ASN A 41 -0.57 -14.12 8.54
C ASN A 41 -0.55 -12.60 8.34
N ILE A 42 -0.69 -12.14 7.09
CA ILE A 42 -0.77 -10.70 6.77
C ILE A 42 -1.98 -10.06 7.47
N VAL A 43 -3.15 -10.68 7.36
CA VAL A 43 -4.38 -10.20 8.01
C VAL A 43 -4.20 -10.14 9.54
N SER A 44 -3.58 -11.15 10.15
CA SER A 44 -3.29 -11.16 11.58
C SER A 44 -2.40 -9.98 11.99
N ARG A 45 -1.34 -9.70 11.22
CA ARG A 45 -0.45 -8.56 11.48
C ARG A 45 -1.16 -7.22 11.32
N PHE A 46 -2.09 -7.12 10.38
CA PHE A 46 -2.95 -5.95 10.22
C PHE A 46 -3.85 -5.72 11.43
N HIS A 47 -4.50 -6.76 11.95
CA HIS A 47 -5.34 -6.65 13.14
C HIS A 47 -4.54 -6.30 14.38
N GLU A 48 -3.39 -6.92 14.56
CA GLU A 48 -2.46 -6.61 15.65
C GLU A 48 -2.00 -5.16 15.57
N GLY A 49 -1.57 -4.71 14.39
CA GLY A 49 -1.14 -3.35 14.16
C GLY A 49 -2.24 -2.30 14.39
N ILE A 50 -3.46 -2.52 13.91
CA ILE A 50 -4.61 -1.64 14.20
C ILE A 50 -4.88 -1.57 15.70
N LYS A 51 -4.85 -2.71 16.40
CA LYS A 51 -5.06 -2.77 17.85
C LYS A 51 -3.99 -1.97 18.59
N LEU A 52 -2.73 -2.09 18.17
CA LEU A 52 -1.61 -1.37 18.76
C LEU A 52 -1.69 0.14 18.48
N TYR A 53 -2.03 0.54 17.25
CA TYR A 53 -2.20 1.95 16.90
C TYR A 53 -3.35 2.61 17.66
N LYS A 54 -4.47 1.91 17.88
CA LYS A 54 -5.55 2.43 18.74
C LYS A 54 -5.10 2.65 20.17
N LYS A 55 -4.32 1.71 20.73
CA LYS A 55 -3.72 1.87 22.06
C LYS A 55 -2.76 3.07 22.10
N TYR A 56 -2.00 3.30 21.03
CA TYR A 56 -1.17 4.49 20.88
C TYR A 56 -2.04 5.75 20.94
N GLN A 57 -3.10 5.86 20.13
CA GLN A 57 -3.98 7.04 20.14
C GLN A 57 -4.63 7.28 21.50
N GLU A 58 -5.02 6.22 22.20
CA GLU A 58 -5.54 6.31 23.58
C GLU A 58 -4.47 6.80 24.56
N ALA A 59 -3.24 6.28 24.46
CA ALA A 59 -2.12 6.70 25.30
C ALA A 59 -1.70 8.15 25.01
N GLU A 60 -1.67 8.56 23.75
CA GLU A 60 -1.40 9.92 23.31
C GLU A 60 -2.44 10.89 23.87
N LYS A 61 -3.73 10.57 23.71
CA LYS A 61 -4.82 11.37 24.27
C LYS A 61 -4.70 11.49 25.79
N LEU A 62 -4.44 10.38 26.49
CA LEU A 62 -4.21 10.38 27.94
C LEU A 62 -2.97 11.19 28.33
N SER A 63 -1.92 11.17 27.53
CA SER A 63 -0.71 11.95 27.78
C SER A 63 -0.96 13.45 27.59
N ILE A 64 -1.73 13.85 26.58
CA ILE A 64 -2.12 15.26 26.39
C ILE A 64 -3.02 15.72 27.55
N GLU A 65 -3.89 14.85 28.06
CA GLU A 65 -4.80 15.17 29.16
C GLU A 65 -4.14 15.13 30.56
N LYS A 66 -3.06 14.37 30.75
CA LYS A 66 -2.46 14.10 32.07
C LYS A 66 -0.99 14.46 32.23
N ALA A 67 -0.23 14.62 31.14
CA ALA A 67 1.19 14.96 31.25
C ALA A 67 1.31 16.38 31.78
N SER A 68 1.91 16.49 32.96
CA SER A 68 2.18 17.78 33.59
C SER A 68 3.45 18.43 33.04
N THR A 69 4.27 17.64 32.33
CA THR A 69 5.57 18.04 31.77
C THR A 69 5.86 17.37 30.43
N GLU A 70 6.71 18.00 29.62
CA GLU A 70 7.16 17.50 28.32
C GLU A 70 7.91 16.14 28.43
N ASP A 71 8.66 15.92 29.50
CA ASP A 71 9.37 14.65 29.75
C ASP A 71 8.43 13.46 30.01
N GLU A 72 7.32 13.67 30.70
CA GLU A 72 6.30 12.62 30.89
C GLU A 72 5.60 12.28 29.57
N TYR A 73 5.33 13.29 28.74
CA TYR A 73 4.82 13.11 27.39
C TYR A 73 5.76 12.24 26.55
N TRP A 74 7.06 12.57 26.50
CA TRP A 74 8.04 11.80 25.73
C TRP A 74 8.25 10.36 26.25
N LYS A 75 8.20 10.14 27.58
CA LYS A 75 8.29 8.79 28.17
C LYS A 75 7.09 7.92 27.85
N ILE A 76 5.88 8.48 27.82
CA ILE A 76 4.67 7.75 27.42
C ILE A 76 4.75 7.41 25.93
N ARG A 77 5.20 8.38 25.11
CA ARG A 77 5.35 8.25 23.65
C ARG A 77 6.41 7.23 23.21
N GLN A 78 7.61 7.25 23.80
CA GLN A 78 8.70 6.31 23.45
C GLN A 78 8.36 4.83 23.73
N LYS A 79 7.46 4.54 24.68
CA LYS A 79 7.02 3.16 24.94
C LYS A 79 6.13 2.59 23.81
N THR A 80 5.66 3.44 22.90
CA THR A 80 4.67 3.08 21.89
C THR A 80 5.14 3.28 20.44
N ASP A 81 6.22 4.03 20.19
CA ASP A 81 6.66 4.42 18.84
C ASP A 81 7.41 3.30 18.07
N ASP A 82 8.47 2.70 18.64
CA ASP A 82 9.40 1.88 17.84
C ASP A 82 8.89 0.50 17.39
N TYR A 83 7.91 -0.08 18.10
CA TYR A 83 7.49 -1.48 17.85
C TYR A 83 6.30 -1.59 16.89
N ASN A 84 5.48 -0.54 16.78
CA ASN A 84 4.19 -0.61 16.11
C ASN A 84 4.31 -0.33 14.61
N GLU A 85 5.04 0.71 14.21
CA GLU A 85 5.15 1.11 12.81
C GLU A 85 5.84 0.05 11.95
N LYS A 86 6.87 -0.62 12.47
CA LYS A 86 7.64 -1.60 11.72
C LYS A 86 6.84 -2.87 11.38
N ILE A 87 6.03 -3.37 12.31
CA ILE A 87 5.19 -4.58 12.07
C ILE A 87 4.11 -4.27 11.05
N LEU A 88 3.48 -3.10 11.19
CA LEU A 88 2.48 -2.64 10.23
C LEU A 88 3.10 -2.37 8.86
N PHE A 89 4.27 -1.73 8.81
CA PHE A 89 5.00 -1.44 7.57
C PHE A 89 5.32 -2.72 6.80
N LEU A 90 5.82 -3.76 7.47
CA LEU A 90 6.14 -5.02 6.82
C LEU A 90 4.89 -5.73 6.29
N ALA A 91 3.81 -5.78 7.07
CA ALA A 91 2.55 -6.35 6.62
C ALA A 91 1.93 -5.54 5.47
N TYR A 92 2.07 -4.21 5.53
CA TYR A 92 1.61 -3.27 4.54
C TYR A 92 2.37 -3.45 3.22
N PHE A 93 3.70 -3.51 3.27
CA PHE A 93 4.55 -3.72 2.11
C PHE A 93 4.28 -5.08 1.44
N GLU A 94 4.14 -6.15 2.23
CA GLU A 94 3.78 -7.47 1.71
C GLU A 94 2.39 -7.45 1.04
N CYS A 95 1.41 -6.76 1.63
CA CYS A 95 0.10 -6.58 1.04
C CYS A 95 0.16 -5.77 -0.25
N VAL A 96 0.85 -4.63 -0.28
CA VAL A 96 1.07 -3.80 -1.47
C VAL A 96 1.70 -4.63 -2.57
N LYS A 97 2.72 -5.46 -2.28
CA LYS A 97 3.37 -6.32 -3.27
C LYS A 97 2.40 -7.34 -3.88
N ILE A 98 1.56 -7.98 -3.07
CA ILE A 98 0.53 -8.93 -3.52
C ILE A 98 -0.55 -8.24 -4.35
N LEU A 99 -1.00 -7.07 -3.89
CA LEU A 99 -2.01 -6.31 -4.59
C LEU A 99 -1.45 -5.79 -5.91
N SER A 100 -0.21 -5.31 -5.95
CA SER A 100 0.55 -4.82 -7.11
C SER A 100 0.85 -5.87 -8.19
N GLU A 101 0.63 -7.16 -7.91
CA GLU A 101 0.84 -8.20 -8.89
C GLU A 101 -0.24 -8.14 -9.98
N LYS A 102 0.18 -8.00 -11.24
CA LYS A 102 -0.73 -7.94 -12.39
C LYS A 102 -1.65 -9.14 -12.40
N GLN A 103 -2.96 -8.88 -12.33
CA GLN A 103 -3.94 -9.94 -12.27
C GLN A 103 -4.22 -10.54 -13.64
N LYS A 104 -4.36 -11.88 -13.70
CA LYS A 104 -5.00 -12.53 -14.84
C LYS A 104 -6.46 -12.09 -14.89
N ASN A 105 -6.85 -11.42 -15.98
CA ASN A 105 -8.22 -10.97 -16.28
C ASN A 105 -8.78 -9.84 -15.39
N ASN A 106 -7.94 -9.04 -14.75
CA ASN A 106 -8.35 -7.87 -13.95
C ASN A 106 -9.40 -8.16 -12.85
N LYS A 107 -9.42 -9.37 -12.27
CA LYS A 107 -10.40 -9.76 -11.23
C LYS A 107 -9.72 -10.38 -10.01
N PRO A 108 -9.93 -9.82 -8.79
CA PRO A 108 -9.28 -10.33 -7.60
C PRO A 108 -9.85 -11.68 -7.20
N ASN A 109 -8.96 -12.60 -6.85
CA ASN A 109 -9.34 -13.88 -6.25
C ASN A 109 -9.90 -13.67 -4.82
N LYS A 110 -10.45 -14.73 -4.21
CA LYS A 110 -11.07 -14.64 -2.88
C LYS A 110 -10.13 -14.12 -1.78
N TYR A 111 -8.84 -14.44 -1.84
CA TYR A 111 -7.84 -14.02 -0.86
C TYR A 111 -7.43 -12.57 -1.07
N GLN A 112 -7.26 -12.16 -2.33
CA GLN A 112 -7.00 -10.77 -2.67
C GLN A 112 -8.16 -9.88 -2.21
N LYS A 113 -9.42 -10.31 -2.39
CA LYS A 113 -10.57 -9.55 -1.87
C LYS A 113 -10.48 -9.29 -0.36
N VAL A 114 -10.08 -10.29 0.43
CA VAL A 114 -9.85 -10.13 1.87
C VAL A 114 -8.73 -9.12 2.14
N LEU A 115 -7.59 -9.25 1.46
CA LEU A 115 -6.48 -8.31 1.61
C LEU A 115 -6.87 -6.88 1.24
N ILE A 116 -7.68 -6.69 0.19
CA ILE A 116 -8.17 -5.37 -0.23
C ILE A 116 -8.99 -4.72 0.87
N GLU A 117 -9.94 -5.47 1.45
CA GLU A 117 -10.80 -4.95 2.51
C GLU A 117 -9.99 -4.59 3.76
N GLU A 118 -9.03 -5.43 4.15
CA GLU A 118 -8.15 -5.15 5.30
C GLU A 118 -7.19 -3.97 5.02
N PHE A 119 -6.62 -3.90 3.83
CA PHE A 119 -5.78 -2.79 3.39
C PHE A 119 -6.51 -1.44 3.46
N LEU A 120 -7.76 -1.38 2.99
CA LEU A 120 -8.55 -0.15 3.09
C LEU A 120 -8.96 0.19 4.53
N LYS A 121 -9.19 -0.81 5.39
CA LYS A 121 -9.45 -0.56 6.82
C LYS A 121 -8.24 0.09 7.49
N ILE A 122 -7.03 -0.32 7.12
CA ILE A 122 -5.78 0.28 7.62
C ILE A 122 -5.71 1.74 7.20
N LEU A 123 -5.96 2.07 5.94
CA LEU A 123 -5.92 3.46 5.47
C LEU A 123 -6.96 4.37 6.14
N LEU A 124 -8.05 3.79 6.63
CA LEU A 124 -9.02 4.51 7.47
C LEU A 124 -8.56 4.75 8.91
N VAL A 125 -7.66 3.91 9.41
CA VAL A 125 -7.15 3.96 10.79
C VAL A 125 -5.90 4.82 10.87
N PHE A 126 -4.97 4.67 9.93
CA PHE A 126 -3.72 5.43 9.87
C PHE A 126 -3.99 6.80 9.25
N GLU A 127 -4.55 7.67 10.07
CA GLU A 127 -4.78 9.08 9.81
C GLU A 127 -3.44 9.83 9.80
N GLY A 128 -2.69 9.68 8.70
CA GLY A 128 -1.53 10.52 8.44
C GLY A 128 -0.22 10.05 9.06
N SER A 129 0.21 8.81 8.79
CA SER A 129 1.66 8.64 8.71
C SER A 129 2.13 9.55 7.56
N ALA A 130 2.82 10.63 7.91
CA ALA A 130 3.52 11.51 6.96
C ALA A 130 4.69 10.78 6.25
N ASP A 131 4.72 9.46 6.34
CA ASP A 131 5.72 8.62 5.73
C ASP A 131 5.44 8.54 4.23
N GLU A 132 6.28 9.25 3.49
CA GLU A 132 6.25 9.29 2.03
C GLU A 132 6.37 7.88 1.43
N GLU A 133 7.09 6.94 2.06
CA GLU A 133 7.26 5.58 1.53
C GLU A 133 5.96 4.79 1.59
N TRP A 134 5.19 4.93 2.68
CA TRP A 134 3.87 4.33 2.80
C TRP A 134 2.93 4.91 1.76
N SER A 135 2.90 6.24 1.66
CA SER A 135 2.03 6.95 0.72
C SER A 135 2.34 6.55 -0.72
N ARG A 136 3.63 6.52 -1.11
CA ARG A 136 4.09 6.04 -2.42
C ARG A 136 3.72 4.59 -2.67
N GLY A 137 3.92 3.69 -1.70
CA GLY A 137 3.55 2.28 -1.85
C GLY A 137 2.05 2.05 -2.03
N SER A 138 1.21 2.86 -1.34
CA SER A 138 -0.24 2.87 -1.56
C SER A 138 -0.57 3.33 -2.96
N GLY A 139 -0.02 4.48 -3.37
CA GLY A 139 -0.19 5.03 -4.71
C GLY A 139 0.20 4.04 -5.81
N GLU A 140 1.32 3.32 -5.63
CA GLU A 140 1.75 2.27 -6.54
C GLU A 140 0.75 1.11 -6.61
N ALA A 141 0.22 0.64 -5.47
CA ALA A 141 -0.77 -0.42 -5.44
C ALA A 141 -2.01 -0.04 -6.26
N TYR A 142 -2.49 1.20 -6.11
CA TYR A 142 -3.62 1.74 -6.87
C TYR A 142 -3.30 1.95 -8.34
N PHE A 143 -2.10 2.45 -8.64
CA PHE A 143 -1.62 2.61 -10.00
C PHE A 143 -1.66 1.28 -10.73
N ARG A 144 -1.04 0.24 -10.16
CA ARG A 144 -1.01 -1.10 -10.75
C ARG A 144 -2.39 -1.77 -10.76
N ASN A 145 -3.30 -1.38 -9.87
CA ASN A 145 -4.61 -2.02 -9.69
C ASN A 145 -5.73 -1.00 -9.42
N PRO A 146 -6.21 -0.29 -10.45
CA PRO A 146 -7.25 0.73 -10.28
C PRO A 146 -8.57 0.18 -9.69
N TYR A 147 -8.86 -1.10 -9.89
CA TYR A 147 -10.06 -1.76 -9.36
C TYR A 147 -10.08 -1.83 -7.81
N LEU A 148 -8.94 -1.65 -7.12
CA LEU A 148 -8.88 -1.60 -5.66
C LEU A 148 -9.78 -0.48 -5.10
N ILE A 149 -9.75 0.66 -5.78
CA ILE A 149 -10.55 1.85 -5.48
C ILE A 149 -12.04 1.50 -5.66
N GLU A 150 -12.40 0.89 -6.80
CA GLU A 150 -13.79 0.60 -7.13
C GLU A 150 -14.43 -0.46 -6.24
N TYR A 151 -13.70 -1.56 -6.01
CA TYR A 151 -14.21 -2.72 -5.29
C TYR A 151 -14.36 -2.44 -3.80
N GLY A 152 -13.35 -1.78 -3.23
CA GLY A 152 -13.25 -1.68 -1.79
C GLY A 152 -13.94 -0.45 -1.20
N ILE A 153 -13.96 0.70 -1.87
CA ILE A 153 -14.62 1.91 -1.34
C ILE A 153 -16.12 1.67 -1.13
N ARG A 154 -16.78 1.00 -2.07
CA ARG A 154 -18.24 0.74 -2.02
C ARG A 154 -18.68 -0.09 -0.82
N LYS A 155 -17.76 -0.76 -0.13
CA LYS A 155 -18.03 -1.58 1.08
C LYS A 155 -18.22 -0.76 2.35
N PHE A 156 -17.86 0.53 2.33
CA PHE A 156 -17.88 1.38 3.51
C PHE A 156 -19.08 2.33 3.53
N SER A 157 -19.42 2.88 4.70
CA SER A 157 -20.44 3.93 4.80
C SER A 157 -20.01 5.21 4.08
N VAL A 158 -20.95 6.07 3.67
CA VAL A 158 -20.65 7.32 2.93
C VAL A 158 -19.58 8.17 3.63
N LYS A 159 -19.64 8.31 4.96
CA LYS A 159 -18.61 9.01 5.74
C LYS A 159 -17.21 8.42 5.55
N LYS A 160 -17.10 7.09 5.64
CA LYS A 160 -15.83 6.37 5.46
C LYS A 160 -15.37 6.37 3.99
N GLN A 161 -16.30 6.39 3.03
CA GLN A 161 -15.98 6.54 1.61
C GLN A 161 -15.29 7.89 1.35
N LYS A 162 -15.80 9.00 1.91
CA LYS A 162 -15.15 10.31 1.82
C LYS A 162 -13.72 10.28 2.33
N MET A 163 -13.53 9.77 3.55
CA MET A 163 -12.21 9.66 4.17
C MET A 163 -11.27 8.81 3.32
N LEU A 164 -11.72 7.65 2.81
CA LEU A 164 -10.91 6.80 1.94
C LEU A 164 -10.47 7.50 0.67
N VAL A 165 -11.38 8.20 -0.02
CA VAL A 165 -11.05 8.91 -1.26
C VAL A 165 -9.98 9.98 -1.00
N GLU A 166 -10.11 10.76 0.07
CA GLU A 166 -9.11 11.75 0.45
C GLU A 166 -7.73 11.11 0.73
N ARG A 167 -7.72 9.98 1.45
CA ARG A 167 -6.48 9.23 1.74
C ARG A 167 -5.84 8.68 0.48
N ILE A 168 -6.64 8.14 -0.43
CA ILE A 168 -6.17 7.60 -1.71
C ILE A 168 -5.61 8.71 -2.59
N ASN A 169 -6.29 9.86 -2.69
CA ASN A 169 -5.80 11.02 -3.44
C ASN A 169 -4.41 11.44 -2.93
N ARG A 170 -4.25 11.60 -1.61
CA ARG A 170 -2.97 11.97 -1.02
C ARG A 170 -1.87 10.93 -1.32
N SER A 171 -2.15 9.64 -1.14
CA SER A 171 -1.19 8.57 -1.47
C SER A 171 -0.80 8.58 -2.96
N PHE A 172 -1.76 8.88 -3.82
CA PHE A 172 -1.54 8.94 -5.26
C PHE A 172 -0.73 10.18 -5.67
N GLU A 173 -0.95 11.34 -5.04
CA GLU A 173 -0.12 12.55 -5.21
C GLU A 173 1.35 12.25 -4.92
N TYR A 174 1.65 11.65 -3.76
CA TYR A 174 3.03 11.25 -3.40
C TYR A 174 3.66 10.27 -4.40
N TYR A 175 2.86 9.36 -4.96
CA TYR A 175 3.34 8.47 -6.01
C TYR A 175 3.58 9.22 -7.32
N SER A 176 2.66 10.07 -7.77
CA SER A 176 2.77 10.79 -9.03
C SER A 176 3.89 11.82 -9.04
N ASP A 177 4.13 12.53 -7.91
CA ASP A 177 5.16 13.57 -7.81
C ASP A 177 6.57 13.00 -8.05
N GLY A 178 6.82 11.76 -7.64
CA GLY A 178 8.07 11.05 -7.93
C GLY A 178 8.11 10.36 -9.31
N PHE A 179 6.95 10.09 -9.92
CA PHE A 179 6.83 9.22 -11.10
C PHE A 179 6.66 10.00 -12.41
N GLU A 180 6.01 11.17 -12.40
CA GLU A 180 5.69 11.96 -13.61
C GLU A 180 6.92 12.39 -14.42
N TYR A 181 8.08 12.53 -13.78
CA TYR A 181 9.35 12.86 -14.43
C TYR A 181 9.93 11.72 -15.27
N PHE A 182 9.62 10.45 -14.95
CA PHE A 182 10.24 9.28 -15.57
C PHE A 182 9.22 8.30 -16.19
N ALA A 183 7.92 8.58 -16.07
CA ALA A 183 6.86 7.71 -16.55
C ALA A 183 6.82 7.62 -18.10
N PRO A 184 6.88 6.41 -18.69
CA PRO A 184 6.54 6.15 -20.08
C PRO A 184 5.13 6.65 -20.44
N GLY A 185 4.87 6.90 -21.73
CA GLY A 185 3.60 7.46 -22.19
C GLY A 185 2.34 6.63 -21.88
N GLU A 186 2.46 5.31 -21.74
CA GLU A 186 1.34 4.44 -21.30
C GLU A 186 1.01 4.64 -19.82
N ASP A 187 2.02 4.80 -18.98
CA ASP A 187 1.86 5.02 -17.55
C ASP A 187 1.21 6.39 -17.29
N LYS A 188 1.52 7.41 -18.09
CA LYS A 188 0.84 8.72 -18.02
C LYS A 188 -0.66 8.62 -18.30
N LYS A 189 -1.07 7.83 -19.30
CA LYS A 189 -2.50 7.62 -19.60
C LYS A 189 -3.21 6.89 -18.46
N GLN A 190 -2.53 5.93 -17.84
CA GLN A 190 -3.08 5.20 -16.69
C GLN A 190 -3.19 6.10 -15.45
N LEU A 191 -2.20 6.96 -15.20
CA LEU A 191 -2.27 7.95 -14.12
C LEU A 191 -3.49 8.87 -14.29
N GLU A 192 -3.67 9.42 -15.50
CA GLU A 192 -4.81 10.30 -15.82
C GLU A 192 -6.15 9.58 -15.67
N SER A 193 -6.23 8.32 -16.12
CA SER A 193 -7.44 7.51 -15.95
C SER A 193 -7.79 7.28 -14.48
N ILE A 194 -6.80 7.15 -13.60
CA ILE A 194 -7.04 6.96 -12.17
C ILE A 194 -7.49 8.27 -11.53
N ARG A 195 -6.86 9.40 -11.86
CA ARG A 195 -7.27 10.74 -11.39
C ARG A 195 -8.74 11.01 -11.72
N LYS A 196 -9.11 10.86 -13.00
CA LYS A 196 -10.50 11.02 -13.44
C LYS A 196 -11.45 10.09 -12.67
N ARG A 197 -11.04 8.85 -12.41
CA ARG A 197 -11.88 7.89 -11.68
C ARG A 197 -12.09 8.29 -10.22
N LEU A 198 -11.06 8.82 -9.56
CA LEU A 198 -11.13 9.33 -8.18
C LEU A 198 -12.03 10.57 -8.11
N GLU A 199 -11.99 11.45 -9.11
CA GLU A 199 -12.92 12.57 -9.24
C GLU A 199 -14.38 12.08 -9.39
N GLU A 200 -14.63 11.13 -10.29
CA GLU A 200 -15.96 10.51 -10.47
C GLU A 200 -16.49 9.91 -9.15
N PHE A 201 -15.63 9.24 -8.37
CA PHE A 201 -16.02 8.73 -7.05
C PHE A 201 -16.33 9.84 -6.06
N THR A 202 -15.53 10.91 -6.06
CA THR A 202 -15.75 12.09 -5.21
C THR A 202 -17.12 12.69 -5.47
N ASP A 203 -17.49 12.85 -6.74
CA ASP A 203 -18.77 13.41 -7.15
C ASP A 203 -19.94 12.46 -6.81
N LEU A 204 -19.80 11.16 -7.06
CA LEU A 204 -20.80 10.16 -6.67
C LEU A 204 -21.07 10.14 -5.16
N ILE A 205 -20.04 10.38 -4.34
CA ILE A 205 -20.17 10.49 -2.88
C ILE A 205 -20.83 11.82 -2.48
N ARG A 206 -20.60 12.91 -3.23
CA ARG A 206 -21.27 14.20 -3.03
C ARG A 206 -22.77 14.11 -3.29
N MET A 207 -23.19 13.43 -4.36
CA MET A 207 -24.60 13.30 -4.74
C MET A 207 -25.46 12.44 -3.79
N LYS A 208 -24.84 11.67 -2.88
CA LYS A 208 -25.53 10.82 -1.89
C LYS A 208 -25.81 11.52 -0.56
N GLN A 209 -25.66 12.84 -0.52
CA GLN A 209 -25.92 13.72 0.62
C GLN A 209 -27.30 14.35 0.47
#